data_AF-A0A950W8E3-F1
#
_entry.id   AF-A0A950W8E3-F1
#
_cell.length_a   1.000
_cell.length_b   1.000
_cell.length_c   1.000
_cell.angle_alpha   90.00
_cell.angle_beta   90.00
_cell.angle_gamma   90.00
#
_symmetry.space_group_name_H-M   'P 1'
#
loop_
_entity.id
_entity.type
_entity.pdbx_description
1 polymer ?
#
loop_
_entity_poly.entity_id
_entity_poly.type
_entity_poly.pdbx_seq_one_letter_code
_entity_poly.pdbx_strand_id
1 'polypeptide(L)'
;MSAIGLAPVAQDLARPRAILFDWDNTLIDSWTTIHEALNAVMAEMERPLWSLRETKERVRLSLRESFPVYFGDRWEEARRIYLDIFRSIHLEK
;
A
#
# COMPACT_ATOMS: atom_id res chain seq x y z
N MET A 1 19.93 35.60 30.29
CA MET A 1 19.37 34.76 29.20
C MET A 1 20.46 33.81 28.72
N SER A 2 20.63 32.66 29.35
CA SER A 2 21.57 31.63 28.87
C SER A 2 20.87 30.75 27.85
N ALA A 3 21.35 30.79 26.61
CA ALA A 3 20.99 29.82 25.59
C ALA A 3 21.57 28.46 26.00
N ILE A 4 20.71 27.48 26.26
CA ILE A 4 21.10 26.08 26.38
C ILE A 4 21.44 25.62 24.96
N GLY A 5 22.73 25.53 24.67
CA GLY A 5 23.22 24.87 23.48
C GLY A 5 22.94 23.38 23.58
N LEU A 6 21.95 22.88 22.85
CA LEU A 6 21.80 21.46 22.60
C LEU A 6 22.87 21.05 21.59
N ALA A 7 24.01 20.57 22.08
CA ALA A 7 24.95 19.85 21.23
C ALA A 7 24.24 18.60 20.67
N PRO A 8 24.44 18.23 19.40
CA PRO A 8 23.92 16.98 18.88
C PRO A 8 24.61 15.85 19.65
N VAL A 9 23.88 15.17 20.52
CA VAL A 9 24.33 13.90 21.08
C VAL A 9 24.26 12.92 19.92
N ALA A 10 25.39 12.71 19.24
CA ALA A 10 25.57 11.53 18.40
C ALA A 10 25.39 10.32 19.33
N GLN A 11 24.19 9.77 19.36
CA GLN A 11 23.95 8.55 20.09
C GLN A 11 24.76 7.46 19.40
N ASP A 12 25.65 6.82 20.16
CA ASP A 12 26.41 5.66 19.70
C ASP A 12 25.44 4.48 19.59
N LEU A 13 24.66 4.46 18.50
CA LEU A 13 23.62 3.47 18.27
C LEU A 13 24.29 2.14 17.93
N ALA A 14 24.14 1.17 18.83
CA ALA A 14 24.59 -0.19 18.58
C ALA A 14 23.98 -0.75 17.29
N ARG A 15 24.77 -1.52 16.54
CA ARG A 15 24.31 -2.14 15.29
C ARG A 15 23.10 -3.06 15.57
N PRO A 16 22.04 -2.99 14.76
CA PRO A 16 20.89 -3.87 14.92
C PRO A 16 21.29 -5.33 14.67
N ARG A 17 20.77 -6.25 15.48
CA ARG A 17 21.01 -7.70 15.34
C ARG A 17 20.25 -8.32 14.16
N ALA A 18 19.16 -7.69 13.74
CA ALA A 18 18.34 -8.08 12.62
C ALA A 18 17.66 -6.85 12.01
N ILE A 19 17.33 -6.93 10.72
CA ILE A 19 16.55 -5.93 10.01
C ILE A 19 15.42 -6.67 9.30
N LEU A 20 14.19 -6.19 9.49
CA LEU A 20 13.02 -6.71 8.80
C LEU A 20 12.61 -5.67 7.77
N PHE A 21 12.36 -6.12 6.55
CA PHE A 21 11.85 -5.29 5.47
C PHE A 21 10.42 -5.70 5.17
N ASP A 22 9.56 -4.70 5.02
CA ASP A 22 8.30 -4.89 4.32
C ASP A 22 8.56 -5.03 2.81
N TRP A 23 7.59 -5.55 2.07
CA TRP A 23 7.72 -5.80 0.64
C TRP A 23 7.27 -4.60 -0.18
N ASP A 24 5.95 -4.38 -0.23
CA ASP A 24 5.31 -3.40 -1.10
C ASP A 24 5.68 -1.97 -0.70
N ASN A 25 6.23 -1.21 -1.64
CA ASN A 25 6.64 0.18 -1.47
C ASN A 25 7.71 0.40 -0.39
N THR A 26 8.39 -0.68 0.02
CA THR A 26 9.62 -0.66 0.84
C THR A 26 10.78 -1.25 0.05
N LEU A 27 10.67 -2.51 -0.40
CA LEU A 27 11.69 -3.16 -1.23
C LEU A 27 11.41 -3.01 -2.73
N ILE A 28 10.14 -2.92 -3.12
CA ILE A 28 9.73 -2.78 -4.52
C ILE A 28 8.78 -1.58 -4.69
N ASP A 29 8.81 -0.92 -5.85
CA ASP A 29 7.74 0.04 -6.22
C ASP A 29 6.57 -0.74 -6.83
N SER A 30 5.58 -1.04 -6.01
CA SER A 30 4.41 -1.85 -6.38
C SER A 30 3.21 -1.01 -6.84
N TRP A 31 3.34 0.32 -6.89
CA TRP A 31 2.20 1.20 -7.03
C TRP A 31 1.42 1.02 -8.34
N THR A 32 2.11 0.80 -9.45
CA THR A 32 1.48 0.58 -10.76
C THR A 32 0.68 -0.73 -10.76
N THR A 33 1.25 -1.79 -10.19
CA THR A 33 0.60 -3.10 -10.04
C THR A 33 -0.65 -3.02 -9.15
N ILE A 34 -0.55 -2.38 -7.98
CA ILE A 34 -1.68 -2.14 -7.08
C ILE A 34 -2.77 -1.33 -7.79
N HIS A 35 -2.38 -0.28 -8.50
CA HIS A 35 -3.29 0.61 -9.21
C HIS A 35 -4.08 -0.11 -10.30
N GLU A 36 -3.40 -0.91 -11.14
CA GLU A 36 -4.04 -1.65 -12.21
C GLU A 36 -5.01 -2.70 -11.67
N ALA A 37 -4.60 -3.47 -10.65
CA ALA A 37 -5.48 -4.45 -10.02
C ALA A 37 -6.70 -3.78 -9.35
N LEU A 38 -6.52 -2.63 -8.69
CA LEU A 38 -7.61 -1.86 -8.11
C LEU A 38 -8.57 -1.32 -9.17
N ASN A 39 -8.07 -0.73 -10.24
CA ASN A 39 -8.93 -0.20 -11.29
C ASN A 39 -9.67 -1.30 -12.04
N ALA A 40 -9.07 -2.47 -12.21
CA ALA A 40 -9.75 -3.60 -12.83
C ALA A 40 -10.94 -4.09 -11.96
N VAL A 41 -10.77 -4.21 -10.64
CA VAL A 41 -11.90 -4.54 -9.76
C VAL A 41 -12.92 -3.40 -9.68
N MET A 42 -12.49 -2.12 -9.70
CA MET A 42 -13.42 -0.99 -9.74
C MET A 42 -14.29 -1.03 -11.00
N ALA A 43 -13.71 -1.33 -12.16
CA ALA A 43 -14.45 -1.48 -13.42
C ALA A 43 -15.48 -2.61 -13.34
N GLU A 44 -15.07 -3.80 -12.90
CA GLU A 44 -15.93 -4.98 -12.76
C GLU A 44 -17.08 -4.76 -11.76
N MET A 45 -16.83 -3.93 -10.74
CA MET A 45 -17.80 -3.60 -9.69
C MET A 45 -18.59 -2.31 -10.00
N GLU A 46 -18.52 -1.81 -11.24
CA GLU A 46 -19.22 -0.60 -11.70
C GLU A 46 -18.95 0.63 -10.81
N ARG A 47 -17.71 0.78 -10.36
CA ARG A 47 -17.23 1.91 -9.56
C ARG A 47 -16.39 2.88 -10.41
N PRO A 48 -16.34 4.16 -10.03
CA PRO A 48 -15.41 5.10 -10.65
C PRO A 48 -13.96 4.65 -10.50
N LEU A 49 -13.21 4.70 -11.60
CA LEU A 49 -11.78 4.44 -11.60
C LEU A 49 -11.03 5.56 -10.87
N TRP A 50 -9.88 5.22 -10.31
CA TRP A 50 -8.97 6.20 -9.73
C TRP A 50 -7.85 6.51 -10.71
N SER A 51 -7.23 7.66 -10.54
CA SER A 51 -5.88 7.93 -11.03
C SER A 51 -4.83 7.24 -10.13
N LEU A 52 -3.60 7.11 -10.63
CA LEU A 52 -2.48 6.60 -9.82
C LEU A 52 -2.23 7.47 -8.58
N ARG A 53 -2.35 8.81 -8.72
CA ARG A 53 -2.22 9.75 -7.61
C ARG A 53 -3.26 9.46 -6.52
N GLU A 54 -4.51 9.33 -6.91
CA GLU A 54 -5.60 9.00 -5.99
C GLU A 54 -5.42 7.63 -5.33
N THR A 55 -4.88 6.65 -6.06
CA THR A 55 -4.55 5.33 -5.51
C THR A 55 -3.53 5.47 -4.38
N LYS A 56 -2.42 6.18 -4.61
CA LYS A 56 -1.40 6.44 -3.59
C LYS A 56 -1.94 7.20 -2.38
N GLU A 57 -2.90 8.11 -2.58
CA GLU A 57 -3.52 8.87 -1.50
C GLU A 57 -4.47 8.02 -0.64
N ARG A 58 -5.22 7.09 -1.26
CA ARG A 58 -6.33 6.37 -0.63
C ARG A 58 -5.94 5.00 -0.07
N VAL A 59 -4.96 4.31 -0.64
CA VAL A 59 -4.54 2.96 -0.20
C VAL A 59 -3.75 3.05 1.10
N ARG A 60 -4.34 2.61 2.21
CA ARG A 60 -3.72 2.58 3.54
C ARG A 60 -4.14 1.41 4.44
N LEU A 61 -5.16 0.67 4.03
CA LEU A 61 -5.80 -0.37 4.82
C LEU A 61 -5.69 -1.71 4.11
N SER A 62 -5.80 -2.80 4.87
CA SER A 62 -5.88 -4.13 4.25
C SER A 62 -7.15 -4.25 3.39
N LEU A 63 -7.17 -5.22 2.47
CA LEU A 63 -8.37 -5.52 1.68
C LEU A 63 -9.56 -5.86 2.58
N ARG A 64 -9.34 -6.58 3.68
CA ARG A 64 -10.40 -6.97 4.62
C ARG A 64 -11.03 -5.77 5.33
N GLU A 65 -10.28 -4.70 5.56
CA GLU A 65 -10.79 -3.48 6.19
C GLU A 65 -11.42 -2.53 5.17
N SER A 66 -10.79 -2.36 4.00
CA SER A 66 -11.23 -1.37 3.01
C SER A 66 -12.34 -1.88 2.09
N PHE A 67 -12.28 -3.13 1.63
CA PHE A 67 -13.21 -3.61 0.60
C PHE A 67 -14.66 -3.69 1.08
N PRO A 68 -14.99 -4.06 2.34
CA PRO A 68 -16.37 -3.97 2.83
C PRO A 68 -16.96 -2.55 2.71
N VAL A 69 -16.13 -1.52 2.90
CA VAL A 69 -16.57 -0.12 2.81
C VAL A 69 -16.86 0.28 1.35
N TYR A 70 -16.03 -0.16 0.40
CA TYR A 70 -16.16 0.22 -1.01
C TYR A 70 -17.18 -0.62 -1.79
N PHE A 71 -17.28 -1.91 -1.47
CA PHE A 71 -17.99 -2.90 -2.26
C PHE A 71 -19.17 -3.56 -1.52
N GLY A 72 -19.37 -3.24 -0.24
CA GLY A 72 -20.49 -3.75 0.55
C GLY A 72 -20.50 -5.27 0.61
N ASP A 73 -21.67 -5.88 0.43
CA ASP A 73 -21.85 -7.33 0.52
C ASP A 73 -21.02 -8.11 -0.53
N ARG A 74 -20.65 -7.47 -1.65
CA ARG A 74 -19.83 -8.07 -2.71
C ARG A 74 -18.32 -7.96 -2.46
N TRP A 75 -17.88 -7.54 -1.28
CA TRP A 75 -16.46 -7.28 -1.02
C TRP A 75 -15.56 -8.52 -1.16
N GLU A 76 -16.07 -9.72 -0.86
CA GLU A 76 -15.31 -10.97 -1.01
C GLU A 76 -15.09 -11.32 -2.49
N GLU A 77 -16.10 -11.06 -3.33
CA GLU A 77 -16.00 -11.19 -4.79
C GLU A 77 -14.95 -10.21 -5.33
N ALA A 78 -15.03 -8.93 -4.94
CA ALA A 78 -14.05 -7.91 -5.29
C ALA A 78 -12.64 -8.30 -4.83
N ARG A 79 -12.49 -8.83 -3.62
CA ARG A 79 -11.20 -9.29 -3.09
C ARG A 79 -10.63 -10.44 -3.94
N ARG A 80 -11.46 -11.39 -4.34
CA ARG A 80 -11.04 -12.51 -5.21
C ARG A 80 -10.54 -11.97 -6.54
N ILE A 81 -11.31 -11.11 -7.21
CA ILE A 81 -10.94 -10.48 -8.49
C ILE A 81 -9.62 -9.72 -8.36
N TYR A 82 -9.47 -8.87 -7.33
CA TYR A 82 -8.23 -8.14 -7.08
C TYR A 82 -7.02 -9.07 -6.93
N LEU A 83 -7.14 -10.11 -6.11
CA LEU A 83 -6.03 -11.05 -5.85
C LEU A 83 -5.69 -11.90 -7.09
N ASP A 84 -6.67 -12.27 -7.90
CA ASP A 84 -6.46 -13.02 -9.13
C ASP A 84 -5.68 -12.16 -10.14
N ILE A 85 -6.10 -10.90 -10.33
CA ILE A 85 -5.44 -9.96 -11.24
C ILE A 85 -4.04 -9.61 -10.72
N PHE A 86 -3.90 -9.22 -9.46
CA PHE A 86 -2.61 -8.88 -8.86
C PHE A 86 -1.61 -10.03 -9.03
N ARG A 87 -2.02 -11.28 -8.75
CA ARG A 87 -1.16 -12.46 -8.95
C ARG A 87 -0.73 -12.66 -10.39
N SER A 88 -1.57 -12.32 -11.37
CA SER A 88 -1.21 -12.45 -12.78
C SER A 88 -0.16 -11.44 -13.24
N ILE A 89 -0.11 -10.23 -12.65
CA ILE A 89 0.74 -9.13 -13.16
C ILE A 89 1.92 -8.76 -12.25
N HIS A 90 1.92 -9.15 -10.97
CA HIS A 90 2.92 -8.66 -9.98
C HIS A 90 4.37 -9.08 -10.19
N LEU A 91 4.67 -10.00 -11.12
CA LEU A 91 6.03 -10.38 -11.50
C LEU A 91 6.44 -9.85 -12.88
N GLU A 92 5.51 -9.26 -13.62
CA GLU A 92 5.74 -8.74 -14.96
C GLU A 92 6.11 -7.25 -14.96
N LYS A 93 5.84 -6.56 -13.85
CA LYS A 93 5.99 -5.11 -13.67
C LYS A 93 6.83 -4.82 -12.44
#